data_AF-A0A528TGV8-F1
#
_entry.id   AF-A0A528TGV8-F1
#
_cell.length_a   1.000
_cell.length_b   1.000
_cell.length_c   1.000
_cell.angle_alpha   90.00
_cell.angle_beta   90.00
_cell.angle_gamma   90.00
#
_symmetry.space_group_name_H-M   'P 1'
#
loop_
_entity.id
_entity.type
_entity.pdbx_description
1 polymer ?
#
loop_
_entity_poly.entity_id
_entity_poly.type
_entity_poly.pdbx_seq_one_letter_code
_entity_poly.pdbx_strand_id
1 'polypeptide(L)'
;PKGVRCPMELSTYFRINEKNTGQFERTLIIAEEGAYVSYLEGCTAPQRDENQLHAAVVELIALDDAEIKYSTVQNWYPGDAEGKGGIYN
;
A
#
# COMPACT_ATOMS: atom_id res chain seq x y z
N PRO A 1 4.17 15.68 12.50
CA PRO A 1 5.00 16.71 13.15
C PRO A 1 5.21 16.38 14.63
N LYS A 2 6.26 16.93 15.27
CA LYS A 2 6.61 16.62 16.66
C LYS A 2 5.42 16.74 17.62
N GLY A 3 5.22 15.72 18.45
CA GLY A 3 4.16 15.64 19.47
C GLY A 3 2.73 15.57 18.93
N VAL A 4 2.54 15.50 17.61
CA VAL A 4 1.21 15.50 17.00
C VAL A 4 0.70 14.07 16.86
N ARG A 5 -0.44 13.80 17.50
CA ARG A 5 -1.26 12.62 17.19
C ARG A 5 -2.22 12.96 16.05
N CYS A 6 -2.08 12.26 14.92
CA CYS A 6 -3.00 12.40 13.79
C CYS A 6 -4.45 12.12 14.27
N PRO A 7 -5.40 13.04 14.02
CA PRO A 7 -6.76 12.93 14.56
C PRO A 7 -7.62 11.89 13.84
N MET A 8 -7.13 11.32 12.75
CA MET A 8 -7.84 10.37 11.91
C MET A 8 -6.87 9.33 11.36
N GLU A 9 -7.41 8.21 10.86
CA GLU A 9 -6.63 7.25 10.10
C GLU A 9 -6.50 7.76 8.66
N LEU A 10 -5.27 7.85 8.17
CA LEU A 10 -5.00 8.16 6.78
C LEU A 10 -5.23 6.88 5.97
N SER A 11 -5.89 7.00 4.83
CA SER A 11 -6.05 5.85 3.93
C SER A 11 -5.75 6.23 2.49
N THR A 12 -5.04 5.36 1.80
CA THR A 12 -4.88 5.43 0.35
C THR A 12 -5.44 4.15 -0.25
N TYR A 13 -6.34 4.31 -1.21
CA TYR A 13 -6.91 3.20 -1.95
C TYR A 13 -6.46 3.27 -3.40
N PHE A 14 -5.64 2.30 -3.81
CA PHE A 14 -5.17 2.18 -5.18
C PHE A 14 -6.12 1.25 -5.97
N ARG A 15 -6.51 1.71 -7.15
CA ARG A 15 -7.33 0.93 -8.09
C ARG A 15 -6.62 0.82 -9.43
N ILE A 16 -6.22 -0.40 -9.78
CA ILE A 16 -5.60 -0.69 -11.07
C ILE A 16 -6.67 -0.67 -12.17
N ASN A 17 -6.72 0.41 -12.96
CA ASN A 17 -7.72 0.60 -14.02
C ASN A 17 -7.17 0.41 -15.45
N GLU A 18 -5.88 0.62 -15.69
CA GLU A 18 -5.27 0.50 -17.02
C GLU A 18 -4.86 -0.94 -17.36
N LYS A 19 -4.90 -1.27 -18.65
CA LYS A 19 -4.45 -2.57 -19.18
C LYS A 19 -2.96 -2.48 -19.51
N ASN A 20 -2.22 -3.58 -19.35
CA ASN A 20 -0.78 -3.69 -19.69
C ASN A 20 0.17 -2.73 -18.95
N THR A 21 -0.18 -2.27 -17.75
CA THR A 21 0.70 -1.45 -16.91
C THR A 21 1.20 -2.22 -15.69
N GLY A 22 2.48 -2.07 -15.38
CA GLY A 22 3.02 -2.45 -14.07
C GLY A 22 2.74 -1.33 -13.07
N GLN A 23 2.24 -1.65 -11.89
CA GLN A 23 2.04 -0.66 -10.84
C GLN A 23 3.31 -0.59 -9.99
N PHE A 24 3.98 0.55 -10.06
CA PHE A 24 5.13 0.86 -9.24
C PHE A 24 4.76 1.98 -8.28
N GLU A 25 4.85 1.72 -6.99
CA GLU A 25 4.49 2.70 -5.97
C GLU A 25 5.52 2.77 -4.85
N ARG A 26 5.63 3.97 -4.27
CA ARG A 26 6.54 4.23 -3.16
C ARG A 26 5.84 5.06 -2.09
N THR A 27 5.74 4.50 -0.90
CA THR A 27 5.18 5.16 0.28
C THR A 27 6.32 5.52 1.23
N LEU A 28 6.44 6.80 1.57
CA LEU A 28 7.37 7.30 2.59
C LEU A 28 6.58 7.99 3.70
N ILE A 29 6.63 7.45 4.91
CA ILE A 29 6.00 8.04 6.11
C ILE A 29 7.10 8.41 7.10
N ILE A 30 7.10 9.67 7.52
CA ILE A 30 8.02 10.18 8.55
C ILE A 30 7.19 10.69 9.73
N ALA A 31 7.33 10.06 10.88
CA ALA A 31 6.74 10.48 12.15
C ALA A 31 7.84 11.11 13.02
N GLU A 32 7.79 12.42 13.18
CA GLU A 32 8.71 13.14 14.07
C GLU A 32 8.50 12.77 15.54
N GLU A 33 9.44 13.18 16.41
CA GLU A 33 9.47 12.86 17.83
C GLU A 33 8.11 13.00 18.53
N GLY A 34 7.67 11.97 19.24
CA GLY A 34 6.38 11.93 19.96
C GLY A 34 5.13 11.97 19.08
N ALA A 35 5.26 11.84 17.75
CA ALA A 35 4.12 11.86 16.84
C ALA A 35 3.45 10.49 16.73
N TYR A 36 2.14 10.47 16.43
CA TYR A 36 1.40 9.25 16.12
C TYR A 36 0.68 9.39 14.79
N VAL A 37 0.74 8.35 13.95
CA VAL A 37 -0.05 8.23 12.73
C VAL A 37 -0.56 6.80 12.54
N SER A 38 -1.81 6.67 12.11
CA SER A 38 -2.39 5.41 11.61
C SER A 38 -2.59 5.56 10.11
N TYR A 39 -2.01 4.65 9.33
CA TYR A 39 -2.07 4.63 7.88
C TYR A 39 -2.54 3.27 7.38
N LEU A 40 -3.55 3.29 6.50
CA LEU A 40 -4.13 2.13 5.84
C LEU A 40 -3.90 2.21 4.33
N GLU A 41 -3.21 1.22 3.79
CA GLU A 41 -3.05 1.03 2.36
C GLU A 41 -4.00 -0.06 1.87
N GLY A 42 -4.85 0.27 0.90
CA GLY A 42 -5.73 -0.68 0.24
C GLY A 42 -5.36 -0.83 -1.22
N CYS A 43 -5.23 -2.07 -1.70
CA CYS A 43 -5.10 -2.36 -3.12
C CYS A 43 -6.03 -3.50 -3.54
N THR A 44 -6.76 -3.28 -4.65
CA THR A 44 -7.62 -4.29 -5.26
C THR A 44 -7.32 -4.38 -6.75
N ALA A 45 -7.04 -5.59 -7.24
CA ALA A 45 -6.94 -5.84 -8.68
C ALA A 45 -8.24 -6.48 -9.21
N PRO A 46 -8.80 -5.96 -10.32
CA PRO A 46 -9.84 -6.68 -11.05
C PRO A 46 -9.26 -7.94 -11.73
N GLN A 47 -10.10 -8.96 -11.93
CA GLN A 47 -9.74 -10.12 -12.74
C GLN A 47 -9.40 -9.68 -14.16
N ARG A 48 -8.18 -9.99 -14.61
CA ARG A 48 -7.67 -9.71 -15.96
C ARG A 48 -7.07 -11.00 -16.51
N ASP A 49 -7.20 -11.18 -17.81
CA ASP A 49 -6.63 -12.33 -18.54
C ASP A 49 -5.11 -12.21 -18.75
N GLU A 50 -4.57 -10.99 -18.64
CA GLU A 50 -3.14 -10.70 -18.73
C GLU A 50 -2.52 -10.63 -17.32
N ASN A 51 -1.30 -11.14 -17.20
CA ASN A 51 -0.53 -11.03 -15.97
C ASN A 51 -0.11 -9.57 -15.75
N GLN A 52 -0.19 -9.09 -14.51
CA GLN A 52 0.26 -7.74 -14.15
C GLN A 52 1.31 -7.84 -13.04
N LEU A 53 2.27 -6.92 -13.03
CA LEU A 53 3.28 -6.80 -11.99
C LEU A 53 2.92 -5.64 -11.06
N HIS A 54 2.91 -5.92 -9.76
CA HIS A 54 2.81 -4.93 -8.70
C HIS A 54 4.14 -4.94 -7.93
N ALA A 55 4.80 -3.79 -7.84
CA ALA A 55 6.06 -3.66 -7.11
C ALA A 55 6.01 -2.38 -6.25
N ALA A 56 5.88 -2.56 -4.94
CA ALA A 56 5.77 -1.48 -3.98
C ALA A 56 7.01 -1.38 -3.08
N VAL A 57 7.38 -0.14 -2.73
CA VAL A 57 8.40 0.15 -1.70
C VAL A 57 7.76 0.97 -0.59
N VAL A 58 7.94 0.52 0.65
CA VAL A 58 7.43 1.22 1.83
C VAL A 58 8.60 1.56 2.75
N GLU A 59 8.75 2.85 3.05
CA GLU A 59 9.73 3.38 3.99
C GLU A 59 9.00 4.09 5.14
N LEU A 60 9.19 3.58 6.36
CA LEU A 60 8.61 4.13 7.58
C LEU A 60 9.74 4.60 8.49
N ILE A 61 9.75 5.89 8.82
CA ILE A 61 10.76 6.51 9.68
C ILE A 61 10.04 7.06 10.92
N ALA A 62 10.17 6.37 12.05
CA ALA A 62 9.69 6.83 13.35
C ALA A 62 10.87 7.38 14.17
N LEU A 63 10.78 8.64 14.59
CA LEU A 63 11.74 9.30 15.48
C LEU A 63 11.41 8.97 16.95
N ASP A 64 12.18 9.50 17.90
CA ASP A 64 12.08 9.19 19.33
C ASP A 64 10.64 9.32 19.86
N ASP A 65 10.16 8.32 20.61
CA ASP A 65 8.79 8.24 21.16
C ASP A 65 7.65 8.36 20.12
N ALA A 66 7.93 8.27 18.83
CA ALA A 66 6.93 8.29 17.77
C ALA A 66 6.37 6.89 17.48
N GLU A 67 5.12 6.83 17.01
CA GLU A 67 4.43 5.59 16.65
C GLU A 67 3.80 5.69 15.26
N ILE A 68 4.11 4.71 14.41
CA ILE A 68 3.48 4.52 13.11
C ILE A 68 2.71 3.19 13.15
N LYS A 69 1.38 3.26 13.06
CA LYS A 69 0.53 2.10 12.79
C LYS A 69 0.32 1.99 11.29
N TYR A 70 0.97 1.03 10.65
CA TYR A 70 0.84 0.76 9.22
C TYR A 70 0.00 -0.52 9.01
N SER A 71 -1.05 -0.44 8.20
CA SER A 71 -1.94 -1.55 7.87
C SER A 71 -2.08 -1.68 6.37
N THR A 72 -2.05 -2.91 5.85
CA THR A 72 -2.29 -3.19 4.43
C THR A 72 -3.44 -4.16 4.27
N VAL A 73 -4.31 -3.89 3.30
CA VAL A 73 -5.34 -4.83 2.84
C VAL A 73 -5.20 -4.99 1.35
N GLN A 74 -4.75 -6.17 0.94
CA GLN A 74 -4.51 -6.48 -0.46
C GLN A 74 -5.39 -7.64 -0.90
N ASN A 75 -6.27 -7.38 -1.87
CA ASN A 75 -7.18 -8.38 -2.44
C ASN A 75 -6.82 -8.60 -3.92
N TRP A 76 -6.10 -9.70 -4.16
CA TRP A 76 -5.55 -10.03 -5.47
C TRP A 76 -6.27 -11.21 -6.13
N TYR A 77 -6.44 -11.12 -7.45
CA TYR A 77 -6.72 -12.30 -8.27
C TYR A 77 -5.39 -13.02 -8.57
N PRO A 78 -5.21 -14.30 -8.18
CA PRO A 78 -3.93 -15.00 -8.33
C PRO A 78 -3.70 -15.60 -9.73
N GLY A 79 -4.65 -15.42 -10.67
CA GLY A 79 -4.66 -16.17 -11.92
C GLY A 79 -5.58 -17.38 -11.85
N ASP A 80 -5.80 -18.03 -12.99
CA ASP A 80 -6.55 -19.29 -13.05
C ASP A 80 -5.66 -20.52 -12.78
N ALA A 81 -6.26 -21.72 -12.83
CA ALA A 81 -5.56 -22.99 -12.57
C ALA A 81 -4.47 -23.33 -13.60
N GLU A 82 -4.48 -22.67 -14.77
CA GLU A 82 -3.48 -22.83 -15.83
C GLU A 82 -2.39 -21.73 -15.76
N GLY A 83 -2.47 -20.83 -14.77
CA GLY A 83 -1.52 -19.75 -14.57
C GLY A 83 -1.74 -18.54 -15.49
N LYS A 84 -2.96 -18.41 -16.05
CA LYS A 84 -3.33 -17.28 -16.91
C LYS A 84 -3.96 -16.15 -16.09
N GLY A 85 -3.45 -14.95 -16.31
CA GLY A 85 -3.88 -13.74 -15.62
C GLY A 85 -3.34 -13.66 -14.19
N GLY A 86 -3.78 -12.64 -13.47
CA GLY A 86 -3.44 -12.45 -12.06
C GLY A 86 -2.28 -11.49 -11.80
N ILE A 87 -2.01 -11.25 -10.52
CA ILE A 87 -0.99 -10.30 -10.04
C ILE A 87 0.23 -11.06 -9.54
N TYR A 88 1.40 -10.68 -10.05
CA TYR A 88 2.68 -10.93 -9.40
C TYR A 88 2.97 -9.76 -8.47
N ASN A 89 3.22 -10.05 -7.19
CA ASN A 89 3.55 -9.11 -6.13
C ASN A 89 4.80 -9.61 -5.40
#